data_AF-G0N5R1-F1
#
_entry.id   AF-G0N5R1-F1
#
_cell.length_a   1.000
_cell.length_b   1.000
_cell.length_c   1.000
_cell.angle_alpha   90.00
_cell.angle_beta   90.00
_cell.angle_gamma   90.00
#
_symmetry.space_group_name_H-M   'P 1'
#
loop_
_entity.id
_entity.type
_entity.pdbx_description
1 polymer ?
#
loop_
_entity_poly.entity_id
_entity_poly.type
_entity_poly.pdbx_seq_one_letter_code
_entity_poly.pdbx_strand_id
1 'polypeptide(L)'
;MMLRNLYSIGVRLSSKRQPRFFSNIASGGDDDGKGPKIKDVVDDDLLKAIEGVANNIHPQSVTEKKSLKNALINKLVANEKASFDAAASSASNEMLDDQALIGLLADVAGDAKVEKKVPPKSAQLRQEKRGLVLLRKEIFYQAVQSGFTTEEARVKSETIVNDAQIKLAEQRRALLSDAREKSEQQKEELTERSEREQKLFTKALEFLEKIYKDDLINSDARKPINVDSNAIKLFQQKPLGAWKKTDKYEDTSLRFWNSWDTRAAKYNRFLTLRYIKFFRIANGSFGPTNSFEEQIDWTTKGKQWEYPIDNEFKIGDEANVSFIDHVFLERHLPSLGIPKTGPIAHFMHLVCVGLSKNPYMTAAKKREHLKWFADYFNTEKQKLVHKLHEQEQIAAQNAL
;
A
#
# COMPACT_ATOMS: atom_id res chain seq x y z
N MET A 1 -59.63 33.74 41.20
CA MET A 1 -58.18 34.03 41.05
C MET A 1 -57.76 33.43 39.72
N MET A 2 -57.57 34.25 38.68
CA MET A 2 -56.29 34.94 38.36
C MET A 2 -55.19 33.92 38.01
N LEU A 3 -54.37 34.03 36.97
CA LEU A 3 -54.09 35.00 35.91
C LEU A 3 -53.10 34.22 34.98
N ARG A 4 -53.37 34.11 33.68
CA ARG A 4 -52.70 34.84 32.57
C ARG A 4 -51.23 34.46 32.26
N ASN A 5 -51.01 34.28 30.95
CA ASN A 5 -49.93 34.88 30.14
C ASN A 5 -48.49 34.32 30.33
N LEU A 6 -47.59 34.22 29.34
CA LEU A 6 -47.47 34.67 27.95
C LEU A 6 -46.10 34.16 27.43
N TYR A 7 -45.95 34.02 26.09
CA TYR A 7 -44.71 34.27 25.30
C TYR A 7 -43.44 33.42 25.63
N SER A 8 -42.47 33.11 24.76
CA SER A 8 -42.14 33.45 23.37
C SER A 8 -40.76 32.84 23.06
N ILE A 9 -40.44 32.70 21.76
CA ILE A 9 -39.08 32.82 21.19
C ILE A 9 -38.13 31.63 21.43
N GLY A 10 -38.20 30.66 20.52
CA GLY A 10 -37.04 29.85 20.14
C GLY A 10 -36.25 30.57 19.04
N VAL A 11 -35.12 31.14 19.41
CA VAL A 11 -34.14 31.79 18.52
C VAL A 11 -33.60 30.77 17.52
N ARG A 12 -33.95 30.90 16.24
CA ARG A 12 -33.23 30.26 15.13
C ARG A 12 -32.02 31.12 14.78
N LEU A 13 -30.86 30.74 15.32
CA LEU A 13 -29.58 31.22 14.83
C LEU A 13 -29.31 30.62 13.44
N SER A 14 -29.29 31.52 12.47
CA SER A 14 -28.67 31.44 11.15
C SER A 14 -27.56 30.38 11.04
N SER A 15 -27.88 29.28 10.36
CA SER A 15 -26.88 28.40 9.74
C SER A 15 -26.56 28.98 8.37
N LYS A 16 -25.40 29.63 8.25
CA LYS A 16 -24.76 29.90 6.97
C LYS A 16 -24.60 28.56 6.23
N ARG A 17 -25.38 28.34 5.19
CA ARG A 17 -25.17 27.22 4.25
C ARG A 17 -23.92 27.52 3.44
N GLN A 18 -22.92 26.66 3.60
CA GLN A 18 -21.77 26.53 2.71
C GLN A 18 -22.27 26.22 1.28
N PRO A 19 -21.64 26.77 0.23
CA PRO A 19 -21.99 26.44 -1.15
C PRO A 19 -21.70 24.97 -1.42
N ARG A 20 -22.67 24.27 -2.03
CA ARG A 20 -22.55 22.86 -2.39
C ARG A 20 -21.54 22.72 -3.52
N PHE A 21 -20.45 22.01 -3.24
CA PHE A 21 -19.51 21.53 -4.23
C PHE A 21 -20.23 20.64 -5.25
N PHE A 22 -20.04 20.92 -6.55
CA PHE A 22 -20.41 20.03 -7.63
C PHE A 22 -19.46 18.83 -7.61
N SER A 23 -19.94 17.68 -7.12
CA SER A 23 -19.34 16.39 -7.40
C SER A 23 -20.39 15.44 -7.95
N ASN A 24 -19.97 14.69 -8.98
CA ASN A 24 -20.68 13.67 -9.74
C ASN A 24 -21.63 14.15 -10.84
N ILE A 25 -21.22 13.91 -12.09
CA ILE A 25 -21.81 12.89 -12.98
C ILE A 25 -20.74 12.52 -14.02
N ALA A 26 -20.08 11.38 -13.80
CA ALA A 26 -19.50 10.56 -14.84
C ALA A 26 -20.20 9.21 -14.75
N SER A 27 -21.36 9.11 -15.38
CA SER A 27 -22.04 7.84 -15.64
C SER A 27 -22.65 7.96 -17.02
N GLY A 28 -22.25 7.06 -17.91
CA GLY A 28 -22.81 6.96 -19.25
C GLY A 28 -24.32 6.77 -19.21
N GLY A 29 -24.97 7.46 -20.14
CA GLY A 29 -26.39 7.42 -20.40
C GLY A 29 -26.70 8.63 -21.28
N ASP A 30 -27.17 8.37 -22.50
CA ASP A 30 -27.73 9.40 -23.39
C ASP A 30 -28.76 10.22 -22.59
N ASP A 31 -28.39 11.45 -22.24
CA ASP A 31 -29.33 12.45 -21.74
C ASP A 31 -29.12 13.75 -22.51
N ASP A 32 -30.21 14.20 -23.10
CA ASP A 32 -30.29 15.32 -24.00
C ASP A 32 -29.65 16.58 -23.40
N GLY A 33 -28.82 17.25 -24.19
CA GLY A 33 -28.06 18.46 -23.82
C GLY A 33 -28.91 19.63 -23.31
N LYS A 34 -29.37 19.54 -22.06
CA LYS A 34 -29.95 20.66 -21.30
C LYS A 34 -28.90 21.18 -20.33
N GLY A 35 -28.34 22.33 -20.67
CA GLY A 35 -27.47 23.09 -19.77
C GLY A 35 -28.14 23.41 -18.42
N PRO A 36 -27.33 23.80 -17.40
CA PRO A 36 -27.80 24.03 -16.04
C PRO A 36 -28.95 25.04 -16.01
N LYS A 37 -29.97 24.80 -15.17
CA LYS A 37 -31.15 25.67 -15.09
C LYS A 37 -30.76 26.97 -14.38
N ILE A 38 -31.35 28.09 -14.79
CA ILE A 38 -31.05 29.44 -14.24
C ILE A 38 -31.14 29.51 -12.71
N LYS A 39 -32.04 28.73 -12.09
CA LYS A 39 -32.24 28.66 -10.64
C LYS A 39 -31.10 27.94 -9.89
N ASP A 40 -30.26 27.20 -10.61
CA ASP A 40 -29.11 26.49 -10.05
C ASP A 40 -27.85 27.38 -10.06
N VAL A 41 -27.90 28.51 -10.79
CA VAL A 41 -26.76 29.42 -10.99
C VAL A 41 -26.98 30.76 -10.28
N VAL A 42 -28.21 31.31 -10.30
CA VAL A 42 -28.52 32.65 -9.75
C VAL A 42 -29.50 32.55 -8.58
N ASP A 43 -29.15 33.15 -7.44
CA ASP A 43 -29.98 33.17 -6.23
C ASP A 43 -31.35 33.85 -6.42
N ASP A 44 -32.37 33.35 -5.72
CA ASP A 44 -33.75 33.84 -5.79
C ASP A 44 -33.90 35.33 -5.41
N ASP A 45 -33.00 35.86 -4.57
CA ASP A 45 -32.99 37.27 -4.18
C ASP A 45 -32.45 38.19 -5.30
N LEU A 46 -31.47 37.72 -6.08
CA LEU A 46 -30.97 38.41 -7.27
C LEU A 46 -32.03 38.45 -8.38
N LEU A 47 -32.77 37.35 -8.56
CA LEU A 47 -33.87 37.28 -9.51
C LEU A 47 -34.99 38.28 -9.18
N LYS A 48 -35.31 38.47 -7.89
CA LYS A 48 -36.26 39.51 -7.44
C LYS A 48 -35.74 40.92 -7.69
N ALA A 49 -34.44 41.17 -7.47
CA ALA A 49 -33.84 42.47 -7.75
C ALA A 49 -33.90 42.82 -9.25
N ILE A 50 -33.57 41.86 -10.13
CA ILE A 50 -33.66 42.02 -11.59
C ILE A 50 -35.11 42.32 -12.01
N GLU A 51 -36.08 41.64 -11.41
CA GLU A 51 -37.49 41.87 -11.67
C GLU A 51 -37.95 43.27 -11.21
N GLY A 52 -37.45 43.75 -10.07
CA GLY A 52 -37.64 45.14 -9.62
C GLY A 52 -37.08 46.16 -10.60
N VAL A 53 -35.85 45.94 -11.09
CA VAL A 53 -35.20 46.80 -12.09
C VAL A 53 -35.98 46.81 -13.41
N ALA A 54 -36.38 45.65 -13.91
CA ALA A 54 -37.18 45.55 -15.14
C ALA A 54 -38.54 46.25 -15.01
N ASN A 55 -39.18 46.15 -13.84
CA ASN A 55 -40.44 46.83 -13.54
C ASN A 55 -40.31 48.35 -13.47
N ASN A 56 -39.17 48.87 -13.00
CA ASN A 56 -38.92 50.31 -12.94
C ASN A 56 -38.64 50.93 -14.32
N ILE A 57 -37.96 50.21 -15.20
CA ILE A 57 -37.53 50.74 -16.52
C ILE A 57 -38.68 50.75 -17.53
N HIS A 58 -39.50 49.69 -17.58
CA HIS A 58 -40.64 49.61 -18.50
C HIS A 58 -41.96 49.44 -17.74
N PRO A 59 -42.57 50.48 -17.15
CA PRO A 59 -43.73 50.31 -16.28
C PRO A 59 -44.94 49.65 -16.97
N GLN A 60 -45.17 49.92 -18.26
CA GLN A 60 -46.40 49.53 -18.98
C GLN A 60 -46.25 48.43 -20.03
N SER A 61 -45.04 48.11 -20.51
CA SER A 61 -44.83 47.09 -21.56
C SER A 61 -44.40 45.75 -20.99
N VAL A 62 -45.31 44.76 -21.01
CA VAL A 62 -45.07 43.41 -20.46
C VAL A 62 -44.03 42.63 -21.26
N THR A 63 -43.95 42.85 -22.57
CA THR A 63 -43.03 42.16 -23.47
C THR A 63 -41.58 42.65 -23.28
N GLU A 64 -41.39 43.96 -23.14
CA GLU A 64 -40.08 44.58 -22.92
C GLU A 64 -39.53 44.29 -21.52
N LYS A 65 -40.39 44.21 -20.50
CA LYS A 65 -40.00 43.72 -19.16
C LYS A 65 -39.39 42.32 -19.22
N LYS A 66 -40.03 41.40 -19.95
CA LYS A 66 -39.58 40.01 -20.08
C LYS A 66 -38.29 39.91 -20.88
N SER A 67 -38.14 40.70 -21.95
CA SER A 67 -36.93 40.69 -22.77
C SER A 67 -35.72 41.24 -22.00
N LEU A 68 -35.88 42.36 -21.28
CA LEU A 68 -34.81 42.91 -20.43
C LEU A 68 -34.44 41.97 -19.29
N LYS A 69 -35.43 41.37 -18.62
CA LYS A 69 -35.20 40.37 -17.56
C LYS A 69 -34.33 39.22 -18.09
N ASN A 70 -34.70 38.65 -19.23
CA ASN A 70 -33.95 37.54 -19.84
C ASN A 70 -32.55 37.97 -20.29
N ALA A 71 -32.40 39.18 -20.83
CA ALA A 71 -31.09 39.70 -21.23
C ALA A 71 -30.14 39.91 -20.04
N LEU A 72 -30.65 40.45 -18.93
CA LEU A 72 -29.89 40.66 -17.70
C LEU A 72 -29.47 39.33 -17.06
N ILE A 73 -30.39 38.36 -17.01
CA ILE A 73 -30.10 37.01 -16.51
C ILE A 73 -28.99 36.36 -17.35
N ASN A 74 -29.08 36.44 -18.69
CA ASN A 74 -28.07 35.84 -19.57
C ASN A 74 -26.68 36.47 -19.39
N LYS A 75 -26.59 37.79 -19.18
CA LYS A 75 -25.30 38.44 -18.90
C LYS A 75 -24.72 38.06 -17.55
N LEU A 76 -25.58 37.91 -16.53
CA LEU A 76 -25.14 37.55 -15.19
C LEU A 76 -24.61 36.11 -15.15
N VAL A 77 -25.33 35.18 -15.78
CA VAL A 77 -24.89 33.79 -15.95
C VAL A 77 -23.57 33.70 -16.74
N ALA A 78 -23.40 34.52 -17.78
CA ALA A 78 -22.15 34.54 -18.55
C ALA A 78 -20.96 35.06 -17.71
N ASN A 79 -21.17 36.06 -16.86
CA ASN A 79 -20.13 36.60 -15.99
C ASN A 79 -19.76 35.63 -14.86
N GLU A 80 -20.76 34.99 -14.24
CA GLU A 80 -20.52 33.96 -13.23
C GLU A 80 -19.83 32.73 -13.81
N LYS A 81 -20.21 32.30 -15.02
CA LYS A 81 -19.50 31.24 -15.75
C LYS A 81 -18.05 31.60 -16.03
N ALA A 82 -17.79 32.82 -16.51
CA ALA A 82 -16.41 33.28 -16.76
C ALA A 82 -15.59 33.38 -15.46
N SER A 83 -16.19 33.84 -14.36
CA SER A 83 -15.55 33.88 -13.05
C SER A 83 -15.28 32.48 -12.50
N PHE A 84 -16.20 31.53 -12.73
CA PHE A 84 -16.04 30.14 -12.33
C PHE A 84 -14.92 29.46 -13.15
N ASP A 85 -14.92 29.61 -14.47
CA ASP A 85 -13.89 29.05 -15.35
C ASP A 85 -12.51 29.64 -15.03
N ALA A 86 -12.43 30.94 -14.69
CA ALA A 86 -11.19 31.57 -14.25
C ALA A 86 -10.69 31.03 -12.89
N ALA A 87 -11.59 30.84 -11.92
CA ALA A 87 -11.25 30.29 -10.61
C ALA A 87 -10.92 28.78 -10.66
N ALA A 88 -11.59 28.02 -11.52
CA ALA A 88 -11.29 26.61 -11.77
C ALA A 88 -9.93 26.45 -12.45
N SER A 89 -9.61 27.32 -13.41
CA SER A 89 -8.30 27.35 -14.07
C SER A 89 -7.17 27.71 -13.10
N SER A 90 -7.37 28.69 -12.20
CA SER A 90 -6.35 29.04 -11.20
C SER A 90 -6.14 27.93 -10.18
N ALA A 91 -7.22 27.31 -9.67
CA ALA A 91 -7.12 26.18 -8.74
C ALA A 91 -6.47 24.94 -9.38
N SER A 92 -6.72 24.71 -10.67
CA SER A 92 -6.08 23.62 -11.42
C SER A 92 -4.59 23.86 -11.63
N ASN A 93 -4.18 25.11 -11.89
CA ASN A 93 -2.76 25.46 -12.02
C ASN A 93 -2.03 25.41 -10.66
N GLU A 94 -2.65 25.87 -9.57
CA GLU A 94 -2.08 25.76 -8.22
C GLU A 94 -1.95 24.30 -7.75
N MET A 95 -2.91 23.42 -8.07
CA MET A 95 -2.80 21.99 -7.78
C MET A 95 -1.69 21.30 -8.58
N LEU A 96 -1.38 21.77 -9.81
CA LEU A 96 -0.32 21.22 -10.64
C LEU A 96 1.08 21.73 -10.26
N ASP A 97 1.17 22.93 -9.68
CA ASP A 97 2.41 23.52 -9.15
C ASP A 97 2.75 23.02 -7.73
N ASP A 98 1.86 22.27 -7.09
CA ASP A 98 2.13 21.64 -5.79
C ASP A 98 3.28 20.64 -5.91
N GLN A 99 4.41 20.96 -5.27
CA GLN A 99 5.63 20.12 -5.23
C GLN A 99 5.34 18.69 -4.77
N ALA A 100 4.31 18.50 -3.95
CA ALA A 100 3.82 17.19 -3.49
C ALA A 100 3.08 16.43 -4.60
N LEU A 101 2.30 17.10 -5.44
CA LEU A 101 1.61 16.51 -6.59
C LEU A 101 2.61 16.20 -7.72
N ILE A 102 3.60 17.06 -7.93
CA ILE A 102 4.74 16.80 -8.84
C ILE A 102 5.53 15.57 -8.37
N GLY A 103 5.77 15.45 -7.07
CA GLY A 103 6.38 14.27 -6.45
C GLY A 103 5.55 13.00 -6.63
N LEU A 104 4.23 13.08 -6.42
CA LEU A 104 3.30 11.98 -6.68
C LEU A 104 3.23 11.59 -8.16
N LEU A 105 3.26 12.55 -9.08
CA LEU A 105 3.29 12.29 -10.52
C LEU A 105 4.64 11.71 -10.96
N ALA A 106 5.74 12.10 -10.32
CA ALA A 106 7.06 11.51 -10.53
C ALA A 106 7.15 10.08 -9.98
N ASP A 107 6.54 9.81 -8.82
CA ASP A 107 6.42 8.46 -8.24
C ASP A 107 5.47 7.59 -9.06
N VAL A 108 4.33 8.13 -9.54
CA VAL A 108 3.43 7.45 -10.48
C VAL A 108 4.11 7.21 -11.84
N ALA A 109 5.00 8.09 -12.29
CA ALA A 109 5.85 7.86 -13.46
C ALA A 109 7.03 6.89 -13.19
N GLY A 110 7.36 6.64 -11.91
CA GLY A 110 8.27 5.59 -11.48
C GLY A 110 7.60 4.22 -11.37
N ASP A 111 6.35 4.19 -10.90
CA ASP A 111 5.51 2.99 -10.74
C ASP A 111 4.86 2.55 -12.05
N ALA A 112 4.46 3.50 -12.90
CA ALA A 112 4.26 3.23 -14.31
C ALA A 112 5.64 2.96 -14.88
N LYS A 113 5.98 1.69 -15.09
CA LYS A 113 7.14 1.26 -15.88
C LYS A 113 7.03 1.80 -17.32
N VAL A 114 7.20 3.11 -17.50
CA VAL A 114 7.59 3.67 -18.77
C VAL A 114 9.04 3.27 -18.89
N GLU A 115 9.26 2.13 -19.55
CA GLU A 115 10.57 1.77 -20.08
C GLU A 115 11.25 3.05 -20.54
N LYS A 116 12.38 3.42 -19.95
CA LYS A 116 13.18 4.57 -20.39
C LYS A 116 13.33 4.41 -21.90
N LYS A 117 12.53 5.13 -22.68
CA LYS A 117 12.49 4.94 -24.14
C LYS A 117 13.89 5.26 -24.60
N VAL A 118 14.58 4.20 -24.99
CA VAL A 118 15.96 4.25 -25.48
C VAL A 118 15.98 5.37 -26.52
N PRO A 119 16.81 6.41 -26.34
CA PRO A 119 16.75 7.60 -27.20
C PRO A 119 16.86 7.16 -28.66
N PRO A 120 16.17 7.84 -29.60
CA PRO A 120 16.12 7.39 -30.98
C PRO A 120 17.54 7.18 -31.51
N LYS A 121 17.76 6.15 -32.35
CA LYS A 121 19.10 5.77 -32.86
C LYS A 121 19.92 6.95 -33.37
N SER A 122 19.28 7.95 -33.97
CA SER A 122 19.91 9.19 -34.44
C SER A 122 20.45 10.08 -33.30
N ALA A 123 19.77 10.15 -32.16
CA ALA A 123 20.25 10.88 -30.98
C ALA A 123 21.44 10.18 -30.31
N GLN A 124 21.41 8.85 -30.23
CA GLN A 124 22.53 8.05 -29.73
C GLN A 124 23.77 8.22 -30.59
N LEU A 125 23.62 8.10 -31.92
CA LEU A 125 24.71 8.25 -32.87
C LEU A 125 25.33 9.66 -32.82
N ARG A 126 24.53 10.70 -32.52
CA ARG A 126 25.03 12.06 -32.28
C ARG A 126 25.80 12.18 -30.96
N GLN A 127 25.33 11.55 -29.89
CA GLN A 127 26.02 11.52 -28.60
C GLN A 127 27.34 10.76 -28.70
N GLU A 128 27.35 9.59 -29.35
CA GLU A 128 28.55 8.80 -29.60
C GLU A 128 29.58 9.57 -30.44
N LYS A 129 29.15 10.26 -31.51
CA LYS A 129 30.05 11.11 -32.31
C LYS A 129 30.65 12.26 -31.50
N ARG A 130 29.86 12.92 -30.65
CA ARG A 130 30.36 13.98 -29.75
C ARG A 130 31.36 13.43 -28.74
N GLY A 131 31.06 12.28 -28.13
CA GLY A 131 31.97 11.59 -27.21
C GLY A 131 33.29 11.17 -27.87
N LEU A 132 33.23 10.64 -29.09
CA LEU A 132 34.42 10.24 -29.84
C LEU A 132 35.33 11.43 -30.18
N VAL A 133 34.74 12.58 -30.51
CA VAL A 133 35.48 13.82 -30.78
C VAL A 133 36.16 14.33 -29.51
N LEU A 134 35.49 14.28 -28.36
CA LEU A 134 36.09 14.64 -27.06
C LEU A 134 37.24 13.70 -26.70
N LEU A 135 37.08 12.40 -26.90
CA LEU A 135 38.11 11.41 -26.63
C LEU A 135 39.32 11.60 -27.55
N ARG A 136 39.14 11.85 -28.85
CA ARG A 136 40.24 12.20 -29.76
C ARG A 136 40.99 13.44 -29.30
N LYS A 137 40.26 14.46 -28.83
CA LYS A 137 40.85 15.70 -28.29
C LYS A 137 41.68 15.43 -27.03
N GLU A 138 41.21 14.58 -26.13
CA GLU A 138 41.94 14.19 -24.92
C GLU A 138 43.22 13.40 -25.25
N ILE A 139 43.12 12.39 -26.12
CA ILE A 139 44.29 11.60 -26.57
C ILE A 139 45.29 12.49 -27.30
N PHE A 140 44.82 13.45 -28.09
CA PHE A 140 45.68 14.44 -28.73
C PHE A 140 46.47 15.28 -27.70
N TYR A 141 45.81 15.80 -26.66
CA TYR A 141 46.50 16.56 -25.61
C TYR A 141 47.50 15.71 -24.84
N GLN A 142 47.16 14.47 -24.53
CA GLN A 142 48.09 13.53 -23.89
C GLN A 142 49.30 13.24 -24.78
N ALA A 143 49.09 13.07 -26.09
CA ALA A 143 50.17 12.86 -27.05
C ALA A 143 51.12 14.07 -27.11
N VAL A 144 50.57 15.30 -27.13
CA VAL A 144 51.37 16.53 -27.09
C VAL A 144 52.15 16.64 -25.77
N GLN A 145 51.54 16.31 -24.62
CA GLN A 145 52.22 16.28 -23.32
C GLN A 145 53.37 15.25 -23.27
N SER A 146 53.22 14.13 -23.97
CA SER A 146 54.27 13.10 -24.08
C SER A 146 55.39 13.44 -25.07
N GLY A 147 55.37 14.64 -25.67
CA GLY A 147 56.45 15.16 -26.52
C GLY A 147 56.30 14.86 -28.01
N PHE A 148 55.14 14.41 -28.49
CA PHE A 148 54.90 14.26 -29.93
C PHE A 148 54.69 15.62 -30.62
N THR A 149 55.13 15.71 -31.88
CA THR A 149 54.83 16.87 -32.72
C THR A 149 53.33 16.98 -32.95
N THR A 150 52.83 18.18 -33.23
CA THR A 150 51.40 18.45 -33.36
C THR A 150 50.74 17.62 -34.49
N GLU A 151 51.48 17.36 -35.58
CA GLU A 151 50.98 16.54 -36.69
C GLU A 151 50.98 15.04 -36.35
N GLU A 152 52.02 14.54 -35.69
CA GLU A 152 52.09 13.15 -35.23
C GLU A 152 51.04 12.84 -34.16
N ALA A 153 50.82 13.77 -33.22
CA ALA A 153 49.80 13.66 -32.19
C ALA A 153 48.39 13.55 -32.79
N ARG A 154 48.13 14.28 -33.88
CA ARG A 154 46.85 14.23 -34.60
C ARG A 154 46.60 12.85 -35.21
N VAL A 155 47.57 12.34 -35.97
CA VAL A 155 47.47 11.02 -36.61
C VAL A 155 47.31 9.91 -35.57
N LYS A 156 48.08 9.96 -34.47
CA LYS A 156 48.00 8.97 -33.37
C LYS A 156 46.66 9.01 -32.64
N SER A 157 46.11 10.20 -32.41
CA SER A 157 44.79 10.33 -31.79
C SER A 157 43.67 9.75 -32.66
N GLU A 158 43.80 9.80 -33.98
CA GLU A 158 42.83 9.21 -34.90
C GLU A 158 42.95 7.69 -34.95
N THR A 159 44.16 7.15 -35.08
CA THR A 159 44.39 5.70 -35.20
C THR A 159 44.02 4.95 -33.92
N ILE A 160 44.49 5.42 -32.75
CA ILE A 160 44.24 4.77 -31.45
C ILE A 160 42.73 4.71 -31.16
N VAL A 161 42.01 5.78 -31.44
CA VAL A 161 40.56 5.85 -31.18
C VAL A 161 39.78 4.94 -32.13
N ASN A 162 40.21 4.84 -33.39
CA ASN A 162 39.60 3.93 -34.36
C ASN A 162 39.85 2.45 -33.98
N ASP A 163 41.08 2.11 -33.57
CA ASP A 163 41.42 0.75 -33.12
C ASP A 163 40.64 0.36 -31.85
N ALA A 164 40.49 1.30 -30.91
CA ALA A 164 39.67 1.11 -29.72
C ALA A 164 38.18 0.89 -30.07
N GLN A 165 37.67 1.62 -31.07
CA GLN A 165 36.30 1.46 -31.55
C GLN A 165 36.08 0.08 -32.19
N ILE A 166 37.05 -0.42 -32.97
CA ILE A 166 37.00 -1.75 -33.59
C ILE A 166 36.97 -2.84 -32.51
N LYS A 167 37.90 -2.81 -31.55
CA LYS A 167 37.96 -3.78 -30.45
C LYS A 167 36.69 -3.79 -29.60
N LEU A 168 36.13 -2.62 -29.32
CA LEU A 168 34.88 -2.50 -28.55
C LEU A 168 33.66 -3.02 -29.32
N ALA A 169 33.64 -2.85 -30.65
CA ALA A 169 32.62 -3.43 -31.50
C ALA A 169 32.71 -4.96 -31.55
N GLU A 170 33.92 -5.52 -31.58
CA GLU A 170 34.15 -6.97 -31.51
C GLU A 170 33.69 -7.57 -30.17
N GLN A 171 34.05 -6.93 -29.04
CA GLN A 171 33.58 -7.35 -27.71
C GLN A 171 32.06 -7.29 -27.58
N ARG A 172 31.41 -6.24 -28.10
CA ARG A 172 29.94 -6.13 -28.12
C ARG A 172 29.31 -7.24 -28.98
N ARG A 173 29.90 -7.58 -30.12
CA ARG A 173 29.42 -8.66 -30.98
C ARG A 173 29.54 -10.03 -30.29
N ALA A 174 30.64 -10.30 -29.61
CA ALA A 174 30.84 -11.54 -28.83
C ALA A 174 29.83 -11.67 -27.67
N LEU A 175 29.60 -10.59 -26.92
CA LEU A 175 28.59 -10.60 -25.85
C LEU A 175 27.16 -10.81 -26.39
N LEU A 176 26.88 -10.29 -27.60
CA LEU A 176 25.59 -10.48 -28.25
C LEU A 176 25.41 -11.91 -28.80
N SER A 177 26.46 -12.57 -29.29
CA SER A 177 26.39 -13.99 -29.68
C SER A 177 26.14 -14.87 -28.45
N ASP A 178 26.89 -14.66 -27.36
CA ASP A 178 26.70 -15.43 -26.12
C ASP A 178 25.30 -15.23 -25.52
N ALA A 179 24.75 -14.01 -25.63
CA ALA A 179 23.39 -13.71 -25.18
C ALA A 179 22.31 -14.35 -26.06
N ARG A 180 22.54 -14.42 -27.38
CA ARG A 180 21.65 -15.10 -28.32
C ARG A 180 21.61 -16.60 -28.07
N GLU A 181 22.77 -17.23 -27.93
CA GLU A 181 22.89 -18.66 -27.62
C GLU A 181 22.18 -19.02 -26.31
N LYS A 182 22.35 -18.22 -25.24
CA LYS A 182 21.62 -18.39 -23.97
C LYS A 182 20.10 -18.24 -24.13
N SER A 183 19.65 -17.31 -24.98
CA SER A 183 18.22 -17.08 -25.22
C SER A 183 17.58 -18.20 -26.06
N GLU A 184 18.36 -18.81 -26.96
CA GLU A 184 17.95 -19.96 -27.77
C GLU A 184 17.86 -21.21 -26.89
N GLN A 185 18.86 -21.46 -26.03
CA GLN A 185 18.82 -22.52 -25.02
C GLN A 185 17.62 -22.41 -24.09
N GLN A 186 17.29 -21.20 -23.61
CA GLN A 186 16.10 -20.98 -22.78
C GLN A 186 14.80 -21.28 -23.53
N LYS A 187 14.72 -20.95 -24.82
CA LYS A 187 13.54 -21.27 -25.65
C LYS A 187 13.43 -22.77 -25.88
N GLU A 188 14.54 -23.45 -26.14
CA GLU A 188 14.60 -24.91 -26.30
C GLU A 188 14.19 -25.63 -25.00
N GLU A 189 14.70 -25.20 -23.85
CA GLU A 189 14.30 -25.73 -22.54
C GLU A 189 12.79 -25.51 -22.26
N LEU A 190 12.25 -24.35 -22.66
CA LEU A 190 10.82 -24.06 -22.53
C LEU A 190 9.96 -24.90 -23.48
N THR A 191 10.40 -25.16 -24.71
CA THR A 191 9.71 -26.05 -25.66
C THR A 191 9.76 -27.50 -25.18
N GLU A 192 10.91 -27.99 -24.71
CA GLU A 192 11.03 -29.32 -24.12
C GLU A 192 10.15 -29.49 -22.89
N ARG A 193 10.04 -28.45 -22.05
CA ARG A 193 9.15 -28.43 -20.89
C ARG A 193 7.69 -28.51 -21.31
N SER A 194 7.29 -27.74 -22.33
CA SER A 194 5.94 -27.78 -22.91
C SER A 194 5.61 -29.18 -23.47
N GLU A 195 6.54 -29.81 -24.18
CA GLU A 195 6.36 -31.18 -24.70
C GLU A 195 6.25 -32.23 -23.59
N ARG A 196 7.03 -32.10 -22.51
CA ARG A 196 6.92 -32.97 -21.32
C ARG A 196 5.57 -32.81 -20.64
N GLU A 197 5.09 -31.57 -20.50
CA GLU A 197 3.76 -31.26 -19.95
C GLU A 197 2.64 -31.82 -20.84
N GLN A 198 2.77 -31.74 -22.16
CA GLN A 198 1.84 -32.37 -23.11
C GLN A 198 1.83 -33.90 -22.99
N LYS A 199 2.99 -34.55 -22.88
CA LYS A 199 3.08 -36.02 -22.65
C LYS A 199 2.39 -36.44 -21.35
N LEU A 200 2.53 -35.63 -20.29
CA LEU A 200 1.84 -35.87 -19.02
C LEU A 200 0.32 -35.72 -19.18
N PHE A 201 -0.14 -34.71 -19.92
CA PHE A 201 -1.55 -34.51 -20.22
C PHE A 201 -2.14 -35.68 -21.03
N THR A 202 -1.45 -36.15 -22.06
CA THR A 202 -1.87 -37.33 -22.85
C THR A 202 -1.98 -38.57 -21.97
N LYS A 203 -0.98 -38.82 -21.11
CA LYS A 203 -1.01 -39.94 -20.17
C LYS A 203 -2.14 -39.83 -19.15
N ALA A 204 -2.45 -38.62 -18.69
CA ALA A 204 -3.57 -38.37 -17.80
C ALA A 204 -4.92 -38.65 -18.50
N LEU A 205 -5.07 -38.25 -19.76
CA LEU A 205 -6.25 -38.58 -20.57
C LEU A 205 -6.44 -40.08 -20.76
N GLU A 206 -5.37 -40.82 -21.08
CA GLU A 206 -5.40 -42.28 -21.19
C GLU A 206 -5.86 -42.95 -19.88
N PHE A 207 -5.35 -42.47 -18.73
CA PHE A 207 -5.79 -42.96 -17.43
C PHE A 207 -7.26 -42.63 -17.14
N LEU A 208 -7.69 -41.42 -17.46
CA LEU A 208 -9.06 -40.98 -17.26
C LEU A 208 -10.03 -41.82 -18.10
N GLU A 209 -9.69 -42.05 -19.37
CA GLU A 209 -10.46 -42.90 -20.27
C GLU A 209 -10.56 -44.34 -19.75
N LYS A 210 -9.47 -44.86 -19.15
CA LYS A 210 -9.47 -46.19 -18.54
C LYS A 210 -10.40 -46.27 -17.32
N ILE A 211 -10.39 -45.24 -16.46
CA ILE A 211 -11.29 -45.16 -15.29
C ILE A 211 -12.75 -45.11 -15.75
N TYR A 212 -13.08 -44.25 -16.72
CA TYR A 212 -14.45 -44.13 -17.23
C TYR A 212 -14.92 -45.39 -18.00
N LYS A 213 -14.03 -46.09 -18.70
CA LYS A 213 -14.34 -47.39 -19.33
C LYS A 213 -14.58 -48.49 -18.29
N ASP A 214 -13.77 -48.55 -17.24
CA ASP A 214 -13.95 -49.51 -16.15
C ASP A 214 -15.26 -49.25 -15.41
N ASP A 215 -15.65 -47.98 -15.16
CA ASP A 215 -16.92 -47.65 -14.51
C ASP A 215 -18.16 -47.96 -15.39
N LEU A 216 -18.06 -47.84 -16.72
CA LEU A 216 -19.14 -48.25 -17.64
C LEU A 216 -19.31 -49.77 -17.73
N ILE A 217 -18.23 -50.55 -17.61
CA ILE A 217 -18.22 -52.00 -17.79
C ILE A 217 -18.45 -52.76 -16.46
N ASN A 218 -18.12 -52.17 -15.30
CA ASN A 218 -18.20 -52.83 -13.97
C ASN A 218 -19.30 -52.29 -13.04
N SER A 219 -20.24 -51.47 -13.51
CA SER A 219 -21.38 -51.04 -12.67
C SER A 219 -22.20 -52.23 -12.13
N ASP A 220 -22.26 -53.34 -12.86
CA ASP A 220 -22.94 -54.58 -12.45
C ASP A 220 -22.05 -55.57 -11.65
N ALA A 221 -20.77 -55.27 -11.39
CA ALA A 221 -19.81 -56.25 -10.87
C ALA A 221 -19.19 -55.92 -9.50
N ARG A 222 -19.70 -54.95 -8.75
CA ARG A 222 -19.38 -54.85 -7.31
C ARG A 222 -20.18 -55.89 -6.53
N LYS A 223 -19.86 -57.17 -6.73
CA LYS A 223 -20.36 -58.24 -5.85
C LYS A 223 -19.82 -57.97 -4.45
N PRO A 224 -20.67 -57.91 -3.41
CA PRO A 224 -20.17 -57.87 -2.04
C PRO A 224 -19.28 -59.10 -1.85
N ILE A 225 -18.00 -58.87 -1.57
CA ILE A 225 -17.07 -59.95 -1.23
C ILE A 225 -17.57 -60.51 0.10
N ASN A 226 -18.22 -61.67 0.06
CA ASN A 226 -18.67 -62.33 1.26
C ASN A 226 -17.43 -62.87 1.96
N VAL A 227 -17.15 -62.35 3.16
CA VAL A 227 -15.97 -62.75 3.93
C VAL A 227 -16.18 -64.20 4.35
N ASP A 228 -15.34 -65.08 3.82
CA ASP A 228 -15.43 -66.50 4.11
C ASP A 228 -15.16 -66.72 5.60
N SER A 229 -16.18 -67.14 6.36
CA SER A 229 -16.11 -67.18 7.84
C SER A 229 -15.10 -68.22 8.35
N ASN A 230 -14.72 -69.16 7.49
CA ASN A 230 -13.72 -70.20 7.73
C ASN A 230 -12.29 -69.80 7.31
N ALA A 231 -12.08 -68.59 6.77
CA ALA A 231 -10.75 -68.12 6.42
C ALA A 231 -9.86 -67.96 7.65
N ILE A 232 -8.58 -68.36 7.52
CA ILE A 232 -7.58 -68.25 8.59
C ILE A 232 -7.40 -66.77 8.93
N LYS A 233 -7.75 -66.40 10.16
CA LYS A 233 -7.54 -65.04 10.68
C LYS A 233 -6.05 -64.81 10.89
N LEU A 234 -5.41 -64.10 9.94
CA LEU A 234 -3.96 -63.81 9.91
C LEU A 234 -3.40 -63.30 11.24
N PHE A 235 -4.16 -62.46 11.95
CA PHE A 235 -3.73 -61.85 13.22
C PHE A 235 -3.98 -62.70 14.48
N GLN A 236 -4.62 -63.88 14.35
CA GLN A 236 -4.83 -64.83 15.46
C GLN A 236 -3.76 -65.93 15.54
N GLN A 237 -2.78 -65.91 14.63
CA GLN A 237 -1.65 -66.81 14.66
C GLN A 237 -0.67 -66.46 15.79
N LYS A 238 0.15 -67.43 16.21
CA LYS A 238 1.14 -67.26 17.28
C LYS A 238 2.18 -66.20 16.86
N PRO A 239 2.25 -65.02 17.52
CA PRO A 239 3.25 -64.00 17.20
C PRO A 239 4.64 -64.43 17.66
N LEU A 240 5.69 -63.80 17.11
CA LEU A 240 7.09 -64.12 17.40
C LEU A 240 7.54 -63.86 18.86
N GLY A 241 6.69 -63.29 19.71
CA GLY A 241 6.88 -63.23 21.18
C GLY A 241 8.11 -62.47 21.71
N ALA A 242 8.99 -61.98 20.83
CA ALA A 242 10.24 -61.31 21.20
C ALA A 242 10.01 -59.96 21.89
N TRP A 243 8.92 -59.26 21.54
CA TRP A 243 8.58 -57.96 22.08
C TRP A 243 7.50 -58.09 23.16
N LYS A 244 7.83 -57.77 24.41
CA LYS A 244 6.84 -57.63 25.49
C LYS A 244 6.08 -56.32 25.27
N LYS A 245 4.75 -56.34 25.37
CA LYS A 245 3.96 -55.10 25.33
C LYS A 245 4.36 -54.24 26.52
N THR A 246 4.92 -53.06 26.25
CA THR A 246 5.28 -52.07 27.27
C THR A 246 4.08 -51.15 27.48
N ASP A 247 3.59 -51.05 28.71
CA ASP A 247 2.40 -50.24 29.03
C ASP A 247 2.69 -48.74 29.11
N LYS A 248 3.97 -48.34 29.17
CA LYS A 248 4.40 -46.95 29.28
C LYS A 248 5.61 -46.69 28.40
N TYR A 249 5.52 -45.64 27.59
CA TYR A 249 6.63 -45.08 26.83
C TYR A 249 7.14 -43.86 27.58
N GLU A 250 8.45 -43.81 27.86
CA GLU A 250 9.10 -42.60 28.39
C GLU A 250 9.58 -41.75 27.22
N ASP A 251 9.13 -40.50 27.17
CA ASP A 251 9.46 -39.56 26.11
C ASP A 251 10.76 -38.80 26.44
N THR A 252 11.87 -39.53 26.56
CA THR A 252 13.20 -38.94 26.75
C THR A 252 13.74 -38.45 25.41
N SER A 253 13.25 -37.30 24.95
CA SER A 253 13.85 -36.61 23.81
C SER A 253 15.04 -35.78 24.27
N LEU A 254 16.24 -36.13 23.78
CA LEU A 254 17.40 -35.26 23.87
C LEU A 254 17.08 -33.95 23.12
N ARG A 255 17.20 -32.78 23.76
CA ARG A 255 16.83 -31.47 23.19
C ARG A 255 17.41 -31.20 21.80
N PHE A 256 18.61 -31.73 21.52
CA PHE A 256 19.25 -31.67 20.20
C PHE A 256 18.42 -32.40 19.14
N TRP A 257 18.01 -33.63 19.41
CA TRP A 257 17.19 -34.44 18.50
C TRP A 257 15.77 -33.87 18.35
N ASN A 258 15.21 -33.27 19.40
CA ASN A 258 13.91 -32.60 19.33
C ASN A 258 13.95 -31.31 18.47
N SER A 259 15.03 -30.51 18.58
CA SER A 259 15.25 -29.35 17.71
C SER A 259 15.60 -29.74 16.27
N TRP A 260 16.24 -30.89 16.07
CA TRP A 260 16.49 -31.46 14.76
C TRP A 260 15.22 -32.04 14.13
N ASP A 261 14.37 -32.73 14.88
CA ASP A 261 13.06 -33.25 14.44
C ASP A 261 12.11 -32.12 14.04
N THR A 262 12.08 -31.03 14.80
CA THR A 262 11.26 -29.85 14.47
C THR A 262 11.79 -29.10 13.23
N ARG A 263 13.11 -28.99 13.04
CA ARG A 263 13.70 -28.43 11.80
C ARG A 263 13.58 -29.38 10.60
N ALA A 264 13.71 -30.69 10.80
CA ALA A 264 13.54 -31.71 9.76
C ALA A 264 12.07 -31.85 9.33
N ALA A 265 11.12 -31.68 10.26
CA ALA A 265 9.69 -31.55 9.94
C ALA A 265 9.38 -30.28 9.13
N LYS A 266 10.18 -29.22 9.30
CA LYS A 266 10.06 -27.94 8.58
C LYS A 266 10.81 -27.89 7.25
N TYR A 267 11.94 -28.59 7.09
CA TYR A 267 12.84 -28.44 5.93
C TYR A 267 13.08 -29.71 5.09
N ASN A 268 13.08 -30.93 5.65
CA ASN A 268 13.14 -32.22 4.90
C ASN A 268 13.10 -33.40 5.89
N ARG A 269 11.99 -34.14 6.03
CA ARG A 269 11.74 -35.44 5.34
C ARG A 269 12.99 -36.17 4.88
N PHE A 270 13.66 -36.91 5.75
CA PHE A 270 14.39 -38.09 5.28
C PHE A 270 14.74 -39.00 6.47
N LEU A 271 13.76 -39.72 7.02
CA LEU A 271 13.78 -41.20 7.12
C LEU A 271 12.75 -41.79 8.11
N THR A 272 12.38 -41.13 9.21
CA THR A 272 11.46 -41.72 10.22
C THR A 272 9.99 -41.34 10.04
N LEU A 273 9.68 -40.51 9.04
CA LEU A 273 8.31 -40.15 8.63
C LEU A 273 7.99 -40.64 7.22
N ARG A 274 8.45 -41.85 6.83
CA ARG A 274 7.99 -42.44 5.57
C ARG A 274 6.47 -42.62 5.58
N TYR A 275 5.85 -42.93 6.72
CA TYR A 275 4.40 -43.07 6.82
C TYR A 275 3.65 -41.73 6.94
N ILE A 276 4.01 -40.86 7.90
CA ILE A 276 3.29 -39.60 8.15
C ILE A 276 3.49 -38.58 7.03
N LYS A 277 4.68 -38.49 6.43
CA LYS A 277 4.88 -37.59 5.29
C LYS A 277 4.29 -38.12 3.99
N PHE A 278 4.16 -39.44 3.82
CA PHE A 278 3.37 -39.99 2.70
C PHE A 278 1.89 -39.66 2.90
N PHE A 279 1.36 -39.72 4.12
CA PHE A 279 -0.01 -39.34 4.42
C PHE A 279 -0.28 -37.83 4.16
N ARG A 280 0.60 -36.94 4.62
CA ARG A 280 0.41 -35.48 4.41
C ARG A 280 0.64 -35.04 2.96
N ILE A 281 1.50 -35.73 2.20
CA ILE A 281 1.70 -35.45 0.77
C ILE A 281 0.66 -36.12 -0.10
N ALA A 282 0.19 -37.33 0.24
CA ALA A 282 -0.98 -37.91 -0.40
C ALA A 282 -2.18 -36.97 -0.24
N ASN A 283 -2.51 -36.56 0.99
CA ASN A 283 -3.65 -35.66 1.22
C ASN A 283 -3.46 -34.26 0.60
N GLY A 284 -2.25 -33.69 0.64
CA GLY A 284 -1.97 -32.38 0.04
C GLY A 284 -1.89 -32.37 -1.49
N SER A 285 -1.68 -33.53 -2.13
CA SER A 285 -1.60 -33.65 -3.60
C SER A 285 -2.97 -33.74 -4.27
N PHE A 286 -4.04 -34.06 -3.54
CA PHE A 286 -5.39 -34.16 -4.10
C PHE A 286 -6.16 -32.83 -4.10
N GLY A 287 -5.56 -31.75 -3.58
CA GLY A 287 -6.24 -30.47 -3.41
C GLY A 287 -7.40 -30.55 -2.41
N PRO A 288 -8.04 -29.43 -2.09
CA PRO A 288 -9.25 -29.44 -1.27
C PRO A 288 -10.35 -30.21 -2.00
N THR A 289 -10.92 -31.21 -1.34
CA THR A 289 -12.03 -32.02 -1.85
C THR A 289 -13.34 -31.24 -1.89
N ASN A 290 -13.46 -30.20 -1.07
CA ASN A 290 -14.64 -29.37 -0.92
C ASN A 290 -14.27 -27.89 -0.69
N SER A 291 -15.18 -26.96 -0.99
CA SER A 291 -15.01 -25.52 -0.77
C SER A 291 -14.79 -25.16 0.70
N PHE A 292 -15.39 -25.90 1.63
CA PHE A 292 -15.12 -25.73 3.06
C PHE A 292 -13.68 -26.08 3.44
N GLU A 293 -13.11 -27.12 2.82
CA GLU A 293 -11.72 -27.50 3.05
C GLU A 293 -10.78 -26.40 2.53
N GLU A 294 -11.11 -25.81 1.38
CA GLU A 294 -10.38 -24.66 0.84
C GLU A 294 -10.43 -23.45 1.77
N GLN A 295 -11.60 -23.13 2.34
CA GLN A 295 -11.75 -22.05 3.32
C GLN A 295 -10.99 -22.33 4.62
N ILE A 296 -11.00 -23.58 5.11
CA ILE A 296 -10.20 -24.00 6.27
C ILE A 296 -8.71 -23.81 5.97
N ASP A 297 -8.29 -24.20 4.78
CA ASP A 297 -6.91 -24.04 4.30
C ASP A 297 -6.51 -22.57 4.21
N TRP A 298 -7.38 -21.70 3.70
CA TRP A 298 -7.14 -20.27 3.62
C TRP A 298 -7.11 -19.61 5.00
N THR A 299 -7.98 -20.03 5.92
CA THR A 299 -8.01 -19.56 7.30
C THR A 299 -6.72 -19.98 8.02
N THR A 300 -6.31 -21.25 7.89
CA THR A 300 -5.05 -21.77 8.46
C THR A 300 -3.81 -21.07 7.89
N LYS A 301 -3.85 -20.70 6.60
CA LYS A 301 -2.78 -19.92 5.95
C LYS A 301 -2.86 -18.42 6.27
N GLY A 302 -3.89 -17.96 6.98
CA GLY A 302 -4.11 -16.54 7.31
C GLY A 302 -4.48 -15.66 6.11
N LYS A 303 -4.94 -16.26 5.01
CA LYS A 303 -5.46 -15.55 3.82
C LYS A 303 -6.90 -15.08 4.02
N GLN A 304 -7.69 -15.87 4.73
CA GLN A 304 -9.07 -15.56 5.09
C GLN A 304 -9.13 -15.05 6.54
N TRP A 305 -10.10 -14.19 6.84
CA TRP A 305 -10.36 -13.71 8.20
C TRP A 305 -10.89 -14.85 9.07
N GLU A 306 -10.44 -14.85 10.33
CA GLU A 306 -10.97 -15.76 11.34
C GLU A 306 -12.35 -15.27 11.78
N TYR A 307 -13.26 -16.20 12.04
CA TYR A 307 -14.63 -15.92 12.47
C TYR A 307 -14.84 -16.36 13.92
N PRO A 308 -15.62 -15.61 14.72
CA PRO A 308 -16.30 -14.35 14.38
C PRO A 308 -15.32 -13.19 14.15
N ILE A 309 -15.70 -12.24 13.27
CA ILE A 309 -14.83 -11.11 12.89
C ILE A 309 -14.55 -10.26 14.14
N ASP A 310 -13.27 -10.18 14.50
CA ASP A 310 -12.77 -9.28 15.54
C ASP A 310 -11.98 -8.13 14.88
N ASN A 311 -12.39 -6.90 15.15
CA ASN A 311 -11.73 -5.70 14.62
C ASN A 311 -10.34 -5.48 15.25
N GLU A 312 -10.07 -6.10 16.40
CA GLU A 312 -8.78 -6.05 17.10
C GLU A 312 -7.85 -7.21 16.71
N PHE A 313 -8.26 -8.02 15.73
CA PHE A 313 -7.46 -9.15 15.26
C PHE A 313 -6.09 -8.69 14.75
N LYS A 314 -5.03 -9.27 15.32
CA LYS A 314 -3.62 -8.93 15.06
C LYS A 314 -3.23 -7.49 15.43
N ILE A 315 -3.84 -6.90 16.46
CA ILE A 315 -3.40 -5.62 17.05
C ILE A 315 -1.93 -5.65 17.55
N GLY A 316 -1.35 -6.84 17.73
CA GLY A 316 0.07 -7.05 18.02
C GLY A 316 0.35 -7.15 19.53
N ASP A 317 1.53 -6.69 19.95
CA ASP A 317 1.98 -6.77 21.34
C ASP A 317 1.10 -5.95 22.30
N GLU A 318 0.40 -4.94 21.77
CA GLU A 318 -0.49 -4.08 22.56
C GLU A 318 -1.73 -4.80 23.10
N ALA A 319 -2.11 -5.94 22.51
CA ALA A 319 -3.19 -6.79 23.02
C ALA A 319 -2.94 -7.23 24.48
N ASN A 320 -1.66 -7.39 24.84
CA ASN A 320 -1.24 -7.85 26.15
C ASN A 320 -1.05 -6.71 27.15
N VAL A 321 -1.14 -5.45 26.70
CA VAL A 321 -0.92 -4.27 27.54
C VAL A 321 -2.22 -3.91 28.25
N SER A 322 -2.14 -3.77 29.57
CA SER A 322 -3.29 -3.35 30.36
C SER A 322 -3.57 -1.86 30.18
N PHE A 323 -4.86 -1.48 30.26
CA PHE A 323 -5.28 -0.07 30.21
C PHE A 323 -4.58 0.81 31.26
N ILE A 324 -4.15 0.21 32.38
CA ILE A 324 -3.43 0.88 33.46
C ILE A 324 -2.19 1.61 32.95
N ASP A 325 -1.45 0.99 32.03
CA ASP A 325 -0.22 1.56 31.49
C ASP A 325 -0.48 2.68 30.46
N HIS A 326 -1.69 2.76 29.89
CA HIS A 326 -2.09 3.88 29.03
C HIS A 326 -2.65 5.07 29.81
N VAL A 327 -3.37 4.80 30.90
CA VAL A 327 -4.10 5.81 31.67
C VAL A 327 -3.23 6.42 32.77
N PHE A 328 -2.55 5.59 33.56
CA PHE A 328 -1.81 6.02 34.76
C PHE A 328 -0.33 6.29 34.47
N LEU A 329 -0.08 7.24 33.58
CA LEU A 329 1.27 7.64 33.18
C LEU A 329 2.07 8.34 34.29
N GLU A 330 1.37 8.89 35.29
CA GLU A 330 1.98 9.61 36.41
C GLU A 330 2.94 8.76 37.23
N ARG A 331 2.73 7.43 37.27
CA ARG A 331 3.63 6.50 37.96
C ARG A 331 5.07 6.55 37.42
N HIS A 332 5.24 6.96 36.17
CA HIS A 332 6.55 7.05 35.52
C HIS A 332 7.24 8.41 35.73
N LEU A 333 6.53 9.45 36.16
CA LEU A 333 7.10 10.79 36.38
C LEU A 333 8.19 10.84 37.47
N PRO A 334 8.04 10.18 38.63
CA PRO A 334 9.05 10.22 39.69
C PRO A 334 10.41 9.64 39.24
N SER A 335 10.39 8.67 38.32
CA SER A 335 11.60 8.04 37.80
C SER A 335 12.41 8.95 36.85
N LEU A 336 11.82 10.04 36.38
CA LEU A 336 12.35 10.89 35.31
C LEU A 336 13.03 12.17 35.83
N GLY A 337 13.16 12.35 37.15
CA GLY A 337 13.87 13.50 37.74
C GLY A 337 13.15 14.85 37.61
N ILE A 338 11.85 14.84 37.36
CA ILE A 338 11.02 16.04 37.23
C ILE A 338 10.63 16.55 38.64
N PRO A 339 10.68 17.88 38.91
CA PRO A 339 10.26 18.42 40.19
C PRO A 339 8.79 18.10 40.48
N LYS A 340 8.48 17.73 41.74
CA LYS A 340 7.11 17.35 42.17
C LYS A 340 6.15 18.54 42.25
N THR A 341 6.69 19.75 42.41
CA THR A 341 5.93 20.98 42.63
C THR A 341 6.41 22.08 41.69
N GLY A 342 5.49 22.90 41.19
CA GLY A 342 5.78 24.06 40.34
C GLY A 342 5.11 23.98 38.96
N PRO A 343 5.38 24.98 38.09
CA PRO A 343 4.74 25.10 36.78
C PRO A 343 5.08 23.93 35.84
N ILE A 344 6.30 23.38 35.95
CA ILE A 344 6.74 22.22 35.17
C ILE A 344 5.94 20.97 35.54
N ALA A 345 5.68 20.75 36.83
CA ALA A 345 4.87 19.63 37.29
C ALA A 345 3.43 19.73 36.76
N HIS A 346 2.86 20.94 36.78
CA HIS A 346 1.53 21.21 36.24
C HIS A 346 1.46 20.96 34.72
N PHE A 347 2.47 21.43 33.96
CA PHE A 347 2.61 21.15 32.54
C PHE A 347 2.70 19.64 32.26
N MET A 348 3.54 18.92 33.00
CA MET A 348 3.70 17.47 32.83
C MET A 348 2.43 16.69 33.17
N HIS A 349 1.65 17.15 34.14
CA HIS A 349 0.33 16.59 34.42
C HIS A 349 -0.62 16.75 33.22
N LEU A 350 -0.67 17.94 32.60
CA LEU A 350 -1.44 18.17 31.38
C LEU A 350 -0.99 17.27 30.22
N VAL A 351 0.33 17.08 30.06
CA VAL A 351 0.89 16.14 29.07
C VAL A 351 0.42 14.71 29.37
N CYS A 352 0.45 14.25 30.62
CA CYS A 352 -0.03 12.93 31.01
C CYS A 352 -1.54 12.77 30.75
N VAL A 353 -2.35 13.79 31.04
CA VAL A 353 -3.79 13.80 30.75
C VAL A 353 -4.04 13.78 29.23
N GLY A 354 -3.26 14.50 28.44
CA GLY A 354 -3.35 14.47 26.97
C GLY A 354 -2.98 13.10 26.40
N LEU A 355 -1.88 12.52 26.87
CA LEU A 355 -1.41 11.21 26.43
C LEU A 355 -2.35 10.08 26.85
N SER A 356 -2.96 10.14 28.04
CA SER A 356 -3.90 9.11 28.50
C SER A 356 -5.16 9.03 27.64
N LYS A 357 -5.63 10.18 27.14
CA LYS A 357 -6.80 10.27 26.25
C LYS A 357 -6.52 9.86 24.80
N ASN A 358 -5.28 9.54 24.44
CA ASN A 358 -4.92 9.17 23.07
C ASN A 358 -4.99 7.64 22.86
N PRO A 359 -5.93 7.12 22.04
CA PRO A 359 -6.02 5.71 21.69
C PRO A 359 -5.07 5.29 20.56
N TYR A 360 -4.53 6.24 19.80
CA TYR A 360 -3.71 5.97 18.60
C TYR A 360 -2.22 5.76 18.91
N MET A 361 -1.83 5.76 20.18
CA MET A 361 -0.44 5.63 20.61
C MET A 361 -0.26 4.45 21.55
N THR A 362 0.78 3.66 21.30
CA THR A 362 1.19 2.58 22.18
C THR A 362 1.72 3.09 23.52
N ALA A 363 1.59 2.28 24.57
CA ALA A 363 2.11 2.62 25.89
C ALA A 363 3.63 2.87 25.87
N ALA A 364 4.37 2.11 25.05
CA ALA A 364 5.81 2.30 24.85
C ALA A 364 6.13 3.70 24.28
N LYS A 365 5.38 4.13 23.25
CA LYS A 365 5.56 5.45 22.65
C LYS A 365 5.21 6.56 23.63
N LYS A 366 4.13 6.41 24.41
CA LYS A 366 3.78 7.38 25.48
C LYS A 366 4.93 7.53 26.49
N ARG A 367 5.56 6.44 26.89
CA ARG A 367 6.75 6.46 27.78
C ARG A 367 7.95 7.17 27.14
N GLU A 368 8.18 6.97 25.84
CA GLU A 368 9.24 7.66 25.10
C GLU A 368 9.03 9.18 25.08
N HIS A 369 7.80 9.64 24.86
CA HIS A 369 7.49 11.07 24.94
C HIS A 369 7.76 11.66 26.33
N LEU A 370 7.41 10.95 27.40
CA LEU A 370 7.72 11.40 28.77
C LEU A 370 9.23 11.48 29.00
N LYS A 371 9.99 10.51 28.48
CA LYS A 371 11.46 10.53 28.55
C LYS A 371 12.04 11.72 27.81
N TRP A 372 11.52 12.03 26.62
CA TRP A 372 11.94 13.21 25.85
C TRP A 372 11.70 14.51 26.63
N PHE A 373 10.56 14.65 27.33
CA PHE A 373 10.32 15.81 28.18
C PHE A 373 11.29 15.90 29.36
N ALA A 374 11.64 14.77 29.96
CA ALA A 374 12.62 14.72 31.03
C ALA A 374 14.00 15.22 30.55
N ASP A 375 14.45 14.72 29.38
CA ASP A 375 15.70 15.14 28.74
C ASP A 375 15.64 16.59 28.26
N TYR A 376 14.46 17.08 27.87
CA TYR A 376 14.27 18.48 27.48
C TYR A 376 14.41 19.42 28.68
N PHE A 377 13.77 19.08 29.80
CA PHE A 377 13.82 19.82 31.07
C PHE A 377 15.09 19.47 31.85
N ASN A 378 16.25 19.69 31.22
CA ASN A 378 17.54 19.68 31.89
C ASN A 378 17.57 20.66 33.07
N THR A 379 18.49 20.43 34.01
CA THR A 379 18.65 21.23 35.24
C THR A 379 18.75 22.73 34.98
N GLU A 380 19.39 23.13 33.88
CA GLU A 380 19.50 24.54 33.46
C GLU A 380 18.15 25.15 33.09
N LYS A 381 17.34 24.44 32.30
CA LYS A 381 16.01 24.91 31.88
C LYS A 381 15.04 24.93 33.05
N GLN A 382 15.14 23.96 33.96
CA GLN A 382 14.34 23.96 35.19
C GLN A 382 14.59 25.24 36.01
N LYS A 383 15.88 25.63 36.17
CA LYS A 383 16.26 26.89 36.84
C LYS A 383 15.75 28.12 36.10
N LEU A 384 15.82 28.13 34.77
CA LEU A 384 15.32 29.25 33.97
C LEU A 384 13.81 29.44 34.14
N VAL A 385 13.04 28.36 34.03
CA VAL A 385 11.58 28.41 34.21
C VAL A 385 11.21 28.85 35.62
N HIS A 386 11.95 28.42 36.64
CA HIS A 386 11.73 28.90 38.01
C HIS A 386 11.92 30.41 38.13
N LYS A 387 13.01 30.96 37.57
CA LYS A 387 13.28 32.41 37.58
C LYS A 387 12.20 33.20 36.85
N LEU A 388 11.77 32.73 35.68
CA LEU A 388 10.70 33.38 34.91
C LEU A 388 9.38 33.37 35.68
N HIS A 389 9.07 32.24 36.33
CA HIS A 389 7.85 32.13 37.13
C HIS A 389 7.85 33.07 38.34
N GLU A 390 8.98 33.22 39.03
CA GLU A 390 9.14 34.22 40.10
C GLU A 390 8.95 35.65 39.58
N GLN A 391 9.53 35.98 38.43
CA GLN A 391 9.36 37.30 37.80
C GLN A 391 7.90 37.59 37.44
N GLU A 392 7.19 36.61 36.89
CA GLU A 392 5.77 36.72 36.59
C GLU A 392 4.93 36.92 37.86
N GLN A 393 5.22 36.19 38.94
CA GLN A 393 4.51 36.36 40.21
C GLN A 393 4.74 37.77 40.80
N ILE A 394 5.97 38.29 40.76
CA ILE A 394 6.29 39.65 41.20
C ILE A 394 5.55 40.68 40.32
N ALA A 395 5.54 40.49 39.00
CA ALA A 395 4.82 41.37 38.08
C ALA A 395 3.30 41.37 38.33
N ALA A 396 2.72 40.19 38.60
CA ALA A 396 1.31 40.07 38.93
C ALA A 396 0.94 40.72 40.28
N GLN A 397 1.82 40.62 41.28
CA GLN A 397 1.65 41.30 42.57
C GLN A 397 1.78 42.82 42.44
N ASN A 398 2.64 43.32 41.56
CA ASN A 398 2.80 44.75 41.31
C ASN A 398 1.68 45.36 40.44
N ALA A 399 0.88 44.52 39.77
CA ALA A 399 -0.23 44.93 38.91
C ALA A 399 -1.59 44.94 39.63
N LEU A 400 -1.65 44.36 40.84
CA LEU A 400 -2.75 44.46 41.80
C LEU A 400 -2.52 45.63 42.75
#